data_AF-A0A3R6YVP7-F1
#
_entry.id   AF-A0A3R6YVP7-F1
#
_cell.length_a   1.000
_cell.length_b   1.000
_cell.length_c   1.000
_cell.angle_alpha   90.00
_cell.angle_beta   90.00
_cell.angle_gamma   90.00
#
_symmetry.space_group_name_H-M   'P 1'
#
loop_
_entity.id
_entity.type
_entity.pdbx_description
1 polymer ?
#
loop_
_entity_poly.entity_id
_entity_poly.type
_entity_poly.pdbx_seq_one_letter_code
_entity_poly.pdbx_strand_id
1 'polypeptide(L)'
;VLSLKNLRGVVLFFGLGEQKPFQVPAKAVMMARTRKNLLYFATNYACVAILVGFISILMNPFFLFVLMCIAGGWYQNAQISTTETEENKFTVMGRPVDAAQRNMGLIGRTILPSIPTSSSHVFGLHVVTAVLIIYFGGSVLFSIASMRYNVLLL
;
A
#
# COMPACT_ATOMS: atom_id res chain seq x y z
N VAL A 1 6.43 20.56 18.34
CA VAL A 1 7.82 20.62 18.88
C VAL A 1 8.03 19.39 19.74
N LEU A 2 8.99 18.52 19.38
CA LEU A 2 9.25 17.24 20.05
C LEU A 2 10.29 17.49 21.16
N SER A 3 9.88 17.43 22.43
CA SER A 3 10.78 17.67 23.56
C SER A 3 11.59 16.41 23.86
N LEU A 4 12.92 16.47 23.69
CA LEU A 4 13.85 15.38 23.99
C LEU A 4 13.77 14.91 25.45
N LYS A 5 13.24 15.75 26.35
CA LYS A 5 13.02 15.42 27.77
C LYS A 5 11.87 14.41 27.98
N ASN A 6 10.97 14.28 27.01
CA ASN A 6 9.87 13.31 27.04
C ASN A 6 10.23 11.98 26.35
N LEU A 7 11.42 11.89 25.75
CA LEU A 7 11.94 10.66 25.14
C LEU A 7 12.65 9.84 26.22
N ARG A 8 12.02 8.76 26.67
CA ARG A 8 12.66 7.78 27.56
C ARG A 8 13.61 6.90 26.75
N GLY A 9 14.86 6.83 27.18
CA GLY A 9 15.90 6.02 26.53
C GLY A 9 15.63 4.51 26.66
N VAL A 10 16.26 3.73 25.78
CA VAL A 10 16.12 2.26 25.74
C VAL A 10 16.46 1.60 27.07
N VAL A 11 17.43 2.16 27.82
CA VAL A 11 17.84 1.66 29.15
C VAL A 11 16.74 1.84 30.21
N LEU A 12 15.98 2.95 30.14
CA LEU A 12 14.81 3.18 31.00
C LEU A 12 13.65 2.24 30.68
N PHE A 13 13.54 1.77 29.42
CA PHE A 13 12.52 0.81 29.01
C PHE A 13 12.69 -0.56 29.69
N PHE A 14 13.93 -0.96 29.98
CA PHE A 14 14.25 -2.16 30.75
C PHE A 14 14.18 -1.94 32.27
N GLY A 15 13.81 -0.73 32.73
CA GLY A 15 13.65 -0.42 34.15
C GLY A 15 14.96 -0.22 34.93
N LEU A 16 16.10 -0.11 34.23
CA LEU A 16 17.39 0.14 34.86
C LEU A 16 17.52 1.63 35.23
N GLY A 17 17.44 1.93 36.54
CA GLY A 17 17.75 3.26 37.10
C GLY A 17 16.58 4.16 37.53
N GLU A 18 15.32 3.72 37.48
CA GLU A 18 14.17 4.47 38.06
C GLU A 18 13.73 3.87 39.41
N GLN A 19 13.38 4.72 40.39
CA GLN A 19 12.83 4.27 41.69
C GLN A 19 11.45 3.62 41.59
N LYS A 20 10.73 3.83 40.48
CA LYS A 20 9.47 3.14 40.17
C LYS A 20 9.65 2.38 38.85
N PRO A 21 9.47 1.05 38.83
CA PRO A 21 9.57 0.27 37.59
C PRO A 21 8.56 0.77 36.56
N PHE A 22 8.94 0.73 35.28
CA PHE A 22 8.03 1.03 34.17
C PHE A 22 6.86 0.04 34.18
N GLN A 23 5.68 0.50 34.56
CA GLN A 23 4.46 -0.29 34.47
C GLN A 23 3.97 -0.23 33.02
N VAL A 24 4.23 -1.31 32.27
CA VAL A 24 3.68 -1.45 30.93
C VAL A 24 2.16 -1.37 31.04
N PRO A 25 1.50 -0.40 30.38
CA PRO A 25 0.04 -0.31 30.45
C PRO A 25 -0.58 -1.60 29.91
N ALA A 26 -1.74 -1.97 30.45
CA ALA A 26 -2.47 -3.17 30.03
C ALA A 26 -2.57 -3.24 28.50
N LYS A 27 -2.45 -4.46 27.94
CA LYS A 27 -2.40 -4.70 26.48
C LYS A 27 -3.48 -3.95 25.71
N ALA A 28 -4.70 -3.87 26.26
CA ALA A 28 -5.83 -3.15 25.68
C ALA A 28 -5.56 -1.64 25.49
N VAL A 29 -4.96 -0.99 26.48
CA VAL A 29 -4.62 0.45 26.45
C VAL A 29 -3.48 0.72 25.48
N MET A 30 -2.48 -0.17 25.43
CA MET A 30 -1.37 -0.08 24.48
C MET A 30 -1.85 -0.25 23.03
N MET A 31 -2.72 -1.24 22.78
CA MET A 31 -3.33 -1.48 21.47
C MET A 31 -4.15 -0.27 21.01
N ALA A 32 -4.98 0.31 21.89
CA ALA A 32 -5.78 1.48 21.54
C ALA A 32 -4.91 2.70 21.16
N ARG A 33 -3.81 2.93 21.89
CA ARG A 33 -2.85 4.01 21.60
C ARG A 33 -2.09 3.76 20.29
N THR A 34 -1.61 2.54 20.08
CA THR A 34 -0.89 2.14 18.87
C THR A 34 -1.78 2.28 17.65
N ARG A 35 -3.05 1.84 17.74
CA ARG A 35 -4.04 1.98 16.68
C ARG A 35 -4.29 3.43 16.30
N LYS A 36 -4.48 4.32 17.28
CA LYS A 36 -4.65 5.76 17.02
C LYS A 36 -3.42 6.37 16.34
N ASN A 37 -2.22 6.10 16.86
CA ASN A 37 -0.98 6.62 16.26
C ASN A 37 -0.73 6.08 14.86
N LEU A 38 -1.03 4.79 14.62
CA LEU A 38 -0.92 4.17 13.31
C LEU A 38 -1.91 4.77 12.32
N LEU A 39 -3.14 5.09 12.74
CA LEU A 39 -4.12 5.79 11.90
C LEU A 39 -3.67 7.21 11.53
N TYR A 40 -3.14 7.98 12.48
CA TYR A 40 -2.60 9.31 12.18
C TYR A 40 -1.40 9.24 11.24
N PHE A 41 -0.49 8.29 11.45
CA PHE A 41 0.63 8.04 10.56
C PHE A 41 0.16 7.66 9.15
N ALA A 42 -0.77 6.70 9.06
CA ALA A 42 -1.37 6.26 7.82
C ALA A 42 -2.01 7.44 7.06
N THR A 43 -2.90 8.21 7.69
CA THR A 43 -3.57 9.34 7.04
C THR A 43 -2.59 10.40 6.52
N ASN A 44 -1.55 10.74 7.29
CA ASN A 44 -0.55 11.72 6.86
C ASN A 44 0.24 11.22 5.64
N TYR A 45 0.64 9.95 5.63
CA TYR A 45 1.35 9.35 4.49
C TYR A 45 0.44 9.19 3.27
N ALA A 46 -0.85 8.92 3.46
CA ALA A 46 -1.84 8.89 2.37
C ALA A 46 -1.92 10.25 1.67
N CYS A 47 -2.02 11.34 2.45
CA CYS A 47 -2.08 12.69 1.92
C CYS A 47 -0.81 13.05 1.12
N VAL A 48 0.37 12.68 1.63
CA VAL A 48 1.63 12.89 0.92
C VAL A 48 1.69 12.07 -0.37
N ALA A 49 1.28 10.79 -0.34
CA ALA A 49 1.26 9.93 -1.53
C ALA A 49 0.30 10.46 -2.61
N ILE A 50 -0.88 10.94 -2.22
CA ILE A 50 -1.86 11.57 -3.12
C ILE A 50 -1.28 12.86 -3.71
N LEU A 51 -0.65 13.71 -2.91
CA LEU A 51 -0.06 14.96 -3.37
C LEU A 51 1.10 14.71 -4.36
N VAL A 52 1.98 13.76 -4.05
CA VAL A 52 3.08 13.36 -4.94
C VAL A 52 2.53 12.78 -6.25
N GLY A 53 1.49 11.95 -6.19
CA GLY A 53 0.82 11.44 -7.38
C GLY A 53 0.18 12.54 -8.22
N PHE A 54 -0.50 13.50 -7.60
CA PHE A 54 -1.11 14.63 -8.27
C PHE A 54 -0.08 15.53 -8.96
N ILE A 55 1.03 15.86 -8.29
CA ILE A 55 2.13 16.62 -8.88
C ILE A 55 2.76 15.83 -10.04
N SER A 56 2.97 14.51 -9.88
CA SER A 56 3.54 13.66 -10.93
C SER A 56 2.66 13.61 -12.18
N ILE A 57 1.32 13.57 -12.00
CA ILE A 57 0.33 13.67 -13.08
C ILE A 57 0.45 15.02 -13.81
N LEU A 58 0.52 16.12 -13.07
CA LEU A 58 0.60 17.47 -13.66
C LEU A 58 1.93 17.72 -14.39
N MET A 59 3.03 17.17 -13.88
CA MET A 59 4.36 17.31 -14.49
C MET A 59 4.52 16.46 -15.76
N ASN A 60 3.76 15.37 -15.90
CA ASN A 60 3.86 14.52 -17.09
C ASN A 60 2.53 13.81 -17.42
N PRO A 61 1.78 14.24 -18.46
CA PRO A 61 0.50 13.63 -18.81
C PRO A 61 0.63 12.15 -19.24
N PHE A 62 1.82 11.71 -19.62
CA PHE A 62 2.10 10.31 -19.93
C PHE A 62 1.97 9.38 -18.70
N PHE A 63 2.15 9.91 -17.49
CA PHE A 63 1.94 9.16 -16.25
C PHE A 63 0.47 8.74 -16.07
N LEU A 64 -0.49 9.56 -16.52
CA LEU A 64 -1.92 9.19 -16.52
C LEU A 64 -2.21 8.01 -17.44
N PHE A 65 -1.57 7.97 -18.61
CA PHE A 65 -1.74 6.86 -19.54
C PHE A 65 -1.26 5.54 -18.90
N VAL A 66 -0.11 5.56 -18.23
CA VAL A 66 0.40 4.39 -17.48
C VAL A 66 -0.57 3.96 -16.37
N LEU A 67 -1.08 4.90 -15.57
CA LEU A 67 -2.08 4.61 -14.55
C LEU A 67 -3.37 4.02 -15.14
N MET A 68 -3.81 4.53 -16.30
CA MET A 68 -5.00 4.03 -16.99
C MET A 68 -4.80 2.59 -17.49
N CYS A 69 -3.62 2.26 -18.03
CA CYS A 69 -3.30 0.88 -18.44
C CYS A 69 -3.29 -0.08 -17.25
N ILE A 70 -2.72 0.33 -16.11
CA ILE A 70 -2.72 -0.47 -14.88
C ILE A 70 -4.16 -0.67 -14.38
N ALA A 71 -4.92 0.42 -14.24
CA ALA A 71 -6.30 0.37 -13.78
C ALA A 71 -7.19 -0.47 -14.70
N GLY A 72 -7.05 -0.32 -16.02
CA GLY A 72 -7.77 -1.11 -17.01
C GLY A 72 -7.44 -2.59 -16.94
N GLY A 73 -6.16 -2.95 -16.77
CA GLY A 73 -5.74 -4.34 -16.59
C GLY A 73 -6.32 -4.99 -15.33
N TRP A 74 -6.32 -4.26 -14.20
CA TRP A 74 -6.95 -4.74 -12.96
C TRP A 74 -8.47 -4.81 -13.06
N TYR A 75 -9.12 -3.85 -13.73
CA TYR A 75 -10.57 -3.87 -13.95
C TYR A 75 -10.99 -5.07 -14.80
N GLN A 76 -10.31 -5.32 -15.92
CA GLN A 76 -10.57 -6.50 -16.74
C GLN A 76 -10.35 -7.79 -15.95
N ASN A 77 -9.29 -7.87 -15.14
CA ASN A 77 -9.04 -9.01 -14.28
C ASN A 77 -10.17 -9.22 -13.26
N ALA A 78 -10.70 -8.15 -12.67
CA ALA A 78 -11.83 -8.23 -11.75
C ALA A 78 -13.11 -8.73 -12.45
N GLN A 79 -13.40 -8.24 -13.65
CA GLN A 79 -14.53 -8.69 -14.46
C GLN A 79 -14.44 -10.18 -14.80
N ILE A 80 -13.25 -10.64 -15.23
CA ILE A 80 -13.03 -12.06 -15.52
C ILE A 80 -13.27 -12.89 -14.26
N SER A 81 -12.72 -12.50 -13.11
CA SER A 81 -12.91 -13.23 -11.85
C SER A 81 -14.38 -13.30 -11.40
N THR A 82 -15.22 -12.34 -11.76
CA THR A 82 -16.65 -12.35 -11.42
C THR A 82 -17.50 -13.18 -12.36
N THR A 83 -17.04 -13.40 -13.60
CA THR A 83 -17.77 -14.16 -14.63
C THR A 83 -17.27 -15.60 -14.75
N GLU A 84 -16.09 -15.89 -14.21
CA GLU A 84 -15.47 -17.22 -14.20
C GLU A 84 -16.34 -18.23 -13.43
N THR A 85 -16.80 -19.25 -14.13
CA THR A 85 -17.57 -20.39 -13.58
C THR A 85 -16.81 -21.67 -13.92
N GLU A 86 -17.04 -22.79 -13.21
CA GLU A 86 -16.33 -24.05 -13.48
C GLU A 86 -16.45 -24.53 -14.94
N GLU A 87 -17.55 -24.19 -15.62
CA GLU A 87 -17.79 -24.52 -17.03
C GLU A 87 -17.13 -23.53 -18.03
N ASN A 88 -16.78 -22.31 -17.60
CA ASN A 88 -16.21 -21.28 -18.46
C ASN A 88 -15.01 -20.62 -17.79
N LYS A 89 -13.92 -21.39 -17.72
CA LYS A 89 -12.65 -20.95 -17.13
C LYS A 89 -11.89 -20.07 -18.11
N PHE A 90 -11.29 -18.98 -17.62
CA PHE A 90 -10.51 -18.09 -18.47
C PHE A 90 -9.31 -18.83 -19.09
N THR A 91 -9.21 -18.84 -20.41
CA THR A 91 -8.12 -19.51 -21.13
C THR A 91 -7.17 -18.51 -21.76
N VAL A 92 -5.87 -18.78 -21.65
CA VAL A 92 -4.81 -18.06 -22.36
C VAL A 92 -4.11 -19.07 -23.26
N MET A 93 -4.09 -18.81 -24.56
CA MET A 93 -3.52 -19.72 -25.56
C MET A 93 -4.10 -21.15 -25.48
N GLY A 94 -5.40 -21.25 -25.20
CA GLY A 94 -6.11 -22.54 -25.09
C GLY A 94 -5.87 -23.31 -23.78
N ARG A 95 -5.06 -22.79 -22.86
CA ARG A 95 -4.88 -23.38 -21.52
C ARG A 95 -5.66 -22.58 -20.47
N PRO A 96 -6.39 -23.23 -19.56
CA PRO A 96 -7.05 -22.53 -18.46
C PRO A 96 -5.99 -21.91 -17.55
N VAL A 97 -6.16 -20.63 -17.23
CA VAL A 97 -5.26 -19.90 -16.33
C VAL A 97 -6.03 -19.53 -15.07
N ASP A 98 -5.51 -19.98 -13.94
CA ASP A 98 -6.11 -19.73 -12.64
C ASP A 98 -5.95 -18.27 -12.19
N ALA A 99 -6.82 -17.82 -11.29
CA ALA A 99 -6.79 -16.45 -10.78
C ALA A 99 -5.46 -16.08 -10.13
N ALA A 100 -4.82 -17.02 -9.41
CA ALA A 100 -3.50 -16.82 -8.81
C ALA A 100 -2.41 -16.58 -9.87
N GLN A 101 -2.45 -17.34 -10.97
CA GLN A 101 -1.49 -17.22 -12.07
C GLN A 101 -1.70 -15.92 -12.87
N ARG A 102 -2.94 -15.50 -13.07
CA ARG A 102 -3.30 -14.20 -13.65
C ARG A 102 -2.82 -13.03 -12.80
N ASN A 103 -3.07 -13.09 -11.50
CA ASN A 103 -2.63 -12.05 -10.56
C ASN A 103 -1.10 -11.96 -10.54
N MET A 104 -0.40 -13.09 -10.55
CA MET A 104 1.06 -13.12 -10.59
C MET A 104 1.61 -12.55 -11.92
N GLY A 105 0.97 -12.84 -13.05
CA GLY A 105 1.32 -12.27 -14.34
C GLY A 105 1.12 -10.75 -14.40
N LEU A 106 0.02 -10.24 -13.82
CA LEU A 106 -0.25 -8.80 -13.71
C LEU A 106 0.76 -8.11 -12.80
N ILE A 107 1.08 -8.68 -11.64
CA ILE A 107 2.12 -8.17 -10.74
C ILE A 107 3.47 -8.14 -11.47
N GLY A 108 3.84 -9.23 -12.14
CA GLY A 108 5.06 -9.32 -12.95
C GLY A 108 5.11 -8.23 -14.01
N ARG A 109 4.03 -8.03 -14.79
CA ARG A 109 3.96 -6.98 -15.82
C ARG A 109 4.02 -5.56 -15.26
N THR A 110 3.59 -5.34 -14.02
CA THR A 110 3.65 -4.03 -13.38
C THR A 110 5.05 -3.71 -12.84
N ILE A 111 5.89 -4.73 -12.60
CA ILE A 111 7.25 -4.58 -12.03
C ILE A 111 8.36 -4.70 -13.09
N LEU A 112 8.14 -5.53 -14.13
CA LEU A 112 9.11 -5.86 -15.19
C LEU A 112 9.49 -4.74 -16.19
N PRO A 113 8.79 -3.59 -16.33
CA PRO A 113 9.23 -2.53 -17.26
C PRO A 113 10.52 -1.79 -16.85
N SER A 114 11.28 -2.30 -15.88
CA SER A 114 12.54 -1.75 -15.39
C SER A 114 13.76 -2.12 -16.24
N ILE A 115 13.61 -2.87 -17.33
CA ILE A 115 14.72 -3.25 -18.23
C ILE A 115 15.05 -2.08 -19.18
N PRO A 116 16.28 -1.53 -19.14
CA PRO A 116 16.62 -0.32 -19.86
C PRO A 116 16.90 -0.60 -21.35
N THR A 117 16.09 0.00 -22.21
CA THR A 117 16.29 0.12 -23.66
C THR A 117 16.06 1.58 -24.03
N SER A 118 17.10 2.43 -23.91
CA SER A 118 17.27 3.84 -24.35
C SER A 118 16.07 4.82 -24.37
N SER A 119 14.90 4.44 -24.86
CA SER A 119 13.61 5.15 -24.83
C SER A 119 12.72 4.77 -23.62
N SER A 120 13.04 3.70 -22.90
CA SER A 120 12.20 3.12 -21.82
C SER A 120 12.54 3.60 -20.40
N HIS A 121 13.57 4.44 -20.21
CA HIS A 121 13.94 4.94 -18.88
C HIS A 121 12.84 5.81 -18.25
N VAL A 122 12.19 6.66 -19.04
CA VAL A 122 11.09 7.52 -18.57
C VAL A 122 9.84 6.68 -18.29
N PHE A 123 9.55 5.68 -19.13
CA PHE A 123 8.44 4.76 -18.92
C PHE A 123 8.61 3.92 -17.65
N GLY A 124 9.80 3.33 -17.46
CA GLY A 124 10.13 2.52 -16.29
C GLY A 124 10.11 3.34 -15.00
N LEU A 125 10.64 4.56 -15.01
CA LEU A 125 10.58 5.47 -13.86
C LEU A 125 9.13 5.79 -13.47
N HIS A 126 8.28 6.10 -14.45
CA HIS A 126 6.87 6.42 -14.21
C HIS A 126 6.09 5.21 -13.70
N VAL A 127 6.39 4.01 -14.18
CA VAL A 127 5.82 2.76 -13.65
C VAL A 127 6.26 2.54 -12.20
N VAL A 128 7.55 2.71 -11.88
CA VAL A 128 8.05 2.57 -10.51
C VAL A 128 7.40 3.59 -9.57
N THR A 129 7.32 4.85 -9.98
CA THR A 129 6.63 5.90 -9.21
C THR A 129 5.15 5.57 -9.00
N ALA A 130 4.45 5.08 -10.04
CA ALA A 130 3.06 4.64 -9.92
C ALA A 130 2.91 3.46 -8.95
N VAL A 131 3.78 2.45 -9.05
CA VAL A 131 3.78 1.29 -8.15
C VAL A 131 4.03 1.71 -6.71
N LEU A 132 4.99 2.59 -6.45
CA LEU A 132 5.27 3.10 -5.11
C LEU A 132 4.06 3.87 -4.55
N ILE A 133 3.44 4.74 -5.34
CA ILE A 133 2.26 5.49 -4.91
C ILE A 133 1.08 4.56 -4.64
N ILE A 134 0.85 3.55 -5.49
CA ILE A 134 -0.25 2.58 -5.33
C ILE A 134 0.02 1.66 -4.14
N TYR A 135 1.24 1.16 -3.99
CA TYR A 135 1.60 0.25 -2.89
C TYR A 135 1.58 0.97 -1.55
N PHE A 136 2.27 2.11 -1.42
CA PHE A 136 2.29 2.88 -0.19
C PHE A 136 0.94 3.55 0.08
N GLY A 137 0.33 4.21 -0.91
CA GLY A 137 -0.96 4.88 -0.74
C GLY A 137 -2.11 3.88 -0.55
N GLY A 138 -2.14 2.79 -1.31
CA GLY A 138 -3.19 1.77 -1.25
C GLY A 138 -3.15 0.92 0.02
N SER A 139 -1.97 0.47 0.47
CA SER A 139 -1.83 -0.28 1.72
C SER A 139 -2.24 0.57 2.93
N VAL A 140 -1.92 1.86 2.90
CA VAL A 140 -2.31 2.84 3.90
C VAL A 140 -3.83 3.08 3.91
N LEU A 141 -4.44 3.30 2.74
CA LEU A 141 -5.89 3.49 2.61
C LEU A 141 -6.66 2.23 3.04
N PHE A 142 -6.19 1.05 2.67
CA PHE A 142 -6.76 -0.23 3.09
C PHE A 142 -6.66 -0.40 4.62
N SER A 143 -5.52 -0.03 5.22
CA SER A 143 -5.34 -0.06 6.68
C SER A 143 -6.27 0.91 7.41
N ILE A 144 -6.52 2.09 6.85
CA ILE A 144 -7.48 3.05 7.40
C ILE A 144 -8.91 2.51 7.28
N ALA A 145 -9.27 1.94 6.12
CA ALA A 145 -10.59 1.38 5.86
C ALA A 145 -10.89 0.18 6.78
N SER A 146 -9.98 -0.80 6.86
CA SER A 146 -10.14 -2.00 7.70
C SER A 146 -10.22 -1.65 9.19
N MET A 147 -9.47 -0.64 9.63
CA MET A 147 -9.57 -0.14 10.99
C MET A 147 -10.87 0.62 11.25
N ARG A 148 -11.52 1.25 10.26
CA ARG A 148 -12.81 1.92 10.44
C ARG A 148 -13.95 0.92 10.66
N TYR A 149 -13.96 -0.19 9.93
CA TYR A 149 -14.97 -1.25 10.10
C TYR A 149 -14.92 -1.90 11.49
N ASN A 150 -13.73 -2.12 12.05
CA ASN A 150 -13.56 -2.65 13.40
C ASN A 150 -13.88 -1.65 14.54
N VAL A 151 -14.30 -0.42 14.26
CA VAL A 151 -14.81 0.53 15.29
C VAL A 151 -16.33 0.62 15.25
N LEU A 152 -16.97 0.33 14.12
CA LEU A 152 -18.43 0.36 13.96
C LEU A 152 -19.14 -0.90 14.47
N LEU A 153 -18.39 -1.97 14.77
CA LEU A 153 -18.89 -3.24 15.30
C LEU A 153 -18.65 -3.41 16.82
N LEU A 154 -18.23 -2.34 17.51
CA LEU A 154 -18.11 -2.23 18.97
C LEU A 154 -18.95 -1.05 19.46
#